data_AF-A0A6G7YEK3-F1
#
_entry.id   AF-A0A6G7YEK3-F1
#
_cell.length_a   1.000
_cell.length_b   1.000
_cell.length_c   1.000
_cell.angle_alpha   90.00
_cell.angle_beta   90.00
_cell.angle_gamma   90.00
#
_symmetry.space_group_name_H-M   'P 1'
#
loop_
_entity.id
_entity.type
_entity.pdbx_description
1 polymer ?
#
loop_
_entity_poly.entity_id
_entity_poly.type
_entity_poly.pdbx_seq_one_letter_code
_entity_poly.pdbx_strand_id
1 'polypeptide(L)'
;MTNHSLLRRAPQMPPHEVPGFSHARKNGAAPHVSYTPPFLSVTPSSKSRLLQGSGMVGGCLAVCFAAGFLGSTGGRLTILGAVGVLVSLAAAMVLVSRTIRSFERALLSELQQGYTTTRARGTWWLSSSPHGVVKDGFTRWDFRGTWVLSAKGVVVTVPEAGHEPPGLYPSPRAMGMLELWTGREWTGYRVPDHH
;
A
#
# COMPACT_ATOMS: atom_id res chain seq x y z
N MET A 1 -0.11 2.81 -38.66
CA MET A 1 0.89 1.80 -38.23
C MET A 1 1.15 2.01 -36.75
N THR A 2 0.45 1.26 -35.90
CA THR A 2 0.32 1.54 -34.47
C THR A 2 1.33 0.68 -33.69
N ASN A 3 2.18 1.35 -32.90
CA ASN A 3 3.34 0.79 -32.17
C ASN A 3 2.95 -0.32 -31.16
N HIS A 4 2.79 -1.57 -31.63
CA HIS A 4 2.63 -2.73 -30.75
C HIS A 4 3.93 -3.15 -30.03
N SER A 5 5.09 -2.60 -30.42
CA SER A 5 6.40 -2.93 -29.85
C SER A 5 6.69 -2.23 -28.50
N LEU A 6 6.10 -1.06 -28.25
CA LEU A 6 6.32 -0.30 -27.00
C LEU A 6 5.59 -0.94 -25.80
N LEU A 7 4.42 -1.54 -26.02
CA LEU A 7 3.62 -2.16 -24.96
C LEU A 7 4.25 -3.43 -24.38
N ARG A 8 5.15 -4.11 -25.11
CA ARG A 8 5.88 -5.29 -24.60
C ARG A 8 7.08 -4.93 -23.71
N ARG A 9 7.64 -3.71 -23.81
CA ARG A 9 8.77 -3.24 -22.97
C ARG A 9 8.35 -2.39 -21.77
N ALA A 10 7.11 -1.90 -21.74
CA ALA A 10 6.54 -1.08 -20.67
C ALA A 10 6.64 -1.62 -19.22
N PRO A 11 6.75 -2.94 -18.94
CA PRO A 11 6.80 -3.41 -17.55
C PRO A 11 8.07 -3.04 -16.76
N GLN A 12 9.16 -2.64 -17.42
CA GLN A 12 10.47 -2.41 -16.81
C GLN A 12 11.01 -0.98 -16.96
N MET A 13 10.28 -0.09 -17.63
CA MET A 13 10.70 1.30 -17.81
C MET A 13 10.75 2.01 -16.45
N PRO A 14 11.86 2.67 -16.07
CA PRO A 14 11.94 3.42 -14.82
C PRO A 14 11.00 4.64 -14.87
N PRO A 15 10.50 5.14 -13.72
CA PRO A 15 9.55 6.26 -13.69
C PRO A 15 9.97 7.51 -14.48
N HIS A 16 11.25 7.91 -14.42
CA HIS A 16 11.71 9.12 -15.10
C HIS A 16 11.70 9.04 -16.63
N GLU A 17 11.66 7.84 -17.20
CA GLU A 17 11.53 7.62 -18.65
C GLU A 17 10.06 7.62 -19.12
N VAL A 18 9.10 7.57 -18.20
CA VAL A 18 7.68 7.52 -18.55
C VAL A 18 7.20 8.90 -19.05
N PRO A 19 6.49 8.95 -20.20
CA PRO A 19 5.89 10.20 -20.67
C PRO A 19 5.00 10.84 -19.59
N GLY A 20 5.18 12.15 -19.39
CA GLY A 20 4.44 12.90 -18.36
C GLY A 20 5.12 12.93 -16.99
N PHE A 21 6.22 12.21 -16.77
CA PHE A 21 6.95 12.24 -15.49
C PHE A 21 7.38 13.65 -15.08
N SER A 22 7.97 14.41 -16.00
CA SER A 22 8.43 15.77 -15.72
C SER A 22 7.29 16.72 -15.34
N HIS A 23 6.10 16.52 -15.94
CA HIS A 23 4.88 17.27 -15.62
C HIS A 23 4.33 16.85 -14.25
N ALA A 24 4.19 15.54 -14.00
CA ALA A 24 3.75 14.99 -12.71
C ALA A 24 4.66 15.43 -11.56
N ARG A 25 5.98 15.46 -11.78
CA ARG A 25 6.94 15.95 -10.78
C ARG A 25 6.81 17.44 -10.49
N LYS A 26 6.56 18.26 -11.52
CA LYS A 26 6.31 19.70 -11.34
C LYS A 26 5.01 19.98 -10.58
N ASN A 27 3.99 19.14 -10.77
CA ASN A 27 2.68 19.31 -10.15
C ASN A 27 2.55 18.61 -8.78
N GLY A 28 3.60 17.94 -8.30
CA GLY A 28 3.57 17.19 -7.03
C GLY A 28 2.86 15.84 -7.09
N ALA A 29 2.42 15.40 -8.28
CA ALA A 29 1.81 14.09 -8.52
C ALA A 29 2.79 12.92 -8.36
N ALA A 30 4.08 13.17 -8.58
CA ALA A 30 5.14 12.17 -8.38
C ALA A 30 5.87 12.40 -7.05
N PRO A 31 6.32 11.32 -6.36
CA PRO A 31 7.14 11.42 -5.16
C PRO A 31 8.30 12.38 -5.33
N HIS A 32 8.48 13.24 -4.32
CA HIS A 32 9.61 14.15 -4.25
C HIS A 32 10.43 13.87 -3.00
N VAL A 33 11.69 13.48 -3.19
CA VAL A 33 12.64 13.25 -2.09
C VAL A 33 13.56 14.47 -1.99
N SER A 34 13.42 15.20 -0.89
CA SER A 34 14.33 16.29 -0.56
C SER A 34 15.72 15.77 -0.20
N TYR A 35 16.75 16.59 -0.45
CA TYR A 35 18.11 16.36 0.03
C TYR A 35 18.23 16.46 1.55
N THR A 36 17.28 17.13 2.21
CA THR A 36 17.18 17.22 3.67
C THR A 36 16.12 16.25 4.19
N PRO A 37 16.30 15.68 5.39
CA PRO A 37 15.32 14.78 5.98
C PRO A 37 13.99 15.51 6.20
N PRO A 38 12.87 14.97 5.70
CA PRO A 38 11.56 15.56 5.93
C PRO A 38 11.12 15.36 7.38
N PHE A 39 10.31 16.29 7.90
CA PHE A 39 9.63 16.12 9.17
C PHE A 39 8.49 15.11 9.05
N LEU A 40 8.16 14.45 10.16
CA LEU A 40 7.02 13.53 10.21
C LEU A 40 5.70 14.33 10.11
N SER A 41 5.16 14.41 8.90
CA SER A 41 3.97 15.17 8.53
C SER A 41 2.69 14.34 8.46
N VAL A 42 2.80 13.01 8.25
CA VAL A 42 1.66 12.10 8.15
C VAL A 42 1.38 11.53 9.52
N THR A 43 0.32 12.02 10.16
CA THR A 43 -0.15 11.54 11.46
C THR A 43 -1.59 11.03 11.39
N PRO A 44 -1.87 9.79 11.81
CA PRO A 44 -0.93 8.77 12.30
C PRO A 44 -0.10 8.15 11.16
N SER A 45 1.15 7.78 11.48
CA SER A 45 2.08 7.19 10.52
C SER A 45 1.67 5.80 10.04
N SER A 46 2.18 5.38 8.89
CA SER A 46 1.92 4.06 8.30
C SER A 46 2.33 2.94 9.28
N LYS A 47 3.47 3.07 9.96
CA LYS A 47 3.90 2.12 11.00
C LYS A 47 2.91 2.04 12.17
N SER A 48 2.37 3.17 12.62
CA SER A 48 1.36 3.18 13.68
C SER A 48 0.06 2.51 13.24
N ARG A 49 -0.40 2.78 12.02
CA ARG A 49 -1.59 2.13 11.44
C ARG A 49 -1.42 0.62 11.28
N LEU A 50 -0.22 0.18 10.87
CA LEU A 50 0.10 -1.24 10.76
C LEU A 50 0.00 -1.95 12.11
N LEU A 51 0.62 -1.37 13.15
CA LEU A 51 0.58 -1.93 14.51
C LEU A 51 -0.85 -1.98 15.07
N GLN A 52 -1.63 -0.91 14.88
CA GLN A 52 -3.05 -0.88 15.26
C GLN A 52 -3.85 -1.98 14.54
N GLY A 53 -3.58 -2.16 13.23
CA GLY A 53 -4.21 -3.21 12.44
C GLY A 53 -3.88 -4.62 12.88
N SER A 54 -2.60 -4.90 13.14
CA SER A 54 -2.18 -6.21 13.64
C SER A 54 -2.85 -6.54 14.97
N GLY A 55 -2.96 -5.57 15.89
CA GLY A 55 -3.68 -5.75 17.15
C GLY A 55 -5.17 -6.04 16.98
N MET A 56 -5.84 -5.29 16.09
CA MET A 56 -7.26 -5.50 15.79
C MET A 56 -7.53 -6.87 15.15
N VAL A 57 -6.71 -7.28 14.17
CA VAL A 57 -6.85 -8.59 13.51
C VAL A 57 -6.69 -9.72 14.54
N GLY A 58 -5.66 -9.64 15.40
CA GLY A 58 -5.44 -10.60 16.47
C GLY A 58 -6.61 -10.68 17.45
N GLY A 59 -7.17 -9.53 17.84
CA GLY A 59 -8.36 -9.46 18.69
C GLY A 59 -9.60 -10.08 18.04
N CYS A 60 -9.86 -9.79 16.75
CA CYS A 60 -10.98 -10.39 16.02
C CYS A 60 -10.85 -11.91 15.93
N LEU A 61 -9.66 -12.42 15.61
CA LEU A 61 -9.41 -13.86 15.57
C LEU A 61 -9.66 -14.50 16.95
N ALA A 62 -9.17 -13.89 18.03
CA ALA A 62 -9.41 -14.39 19.39
C ALA A 62 -10.91 -14.45 19.73
N VAL A 63 -11.69 -13.43 19.34
CA VAL A 63 -13.16 -13.42 19.54
C VAL A 63 -13.85 -14.51 18.71
N CYS A 64 -13.48 -14.69 17.43
CA CYS A 64 -14.02 -15.75 16.59
C CYS A 64 -13.70 -17.14 17.18
N PHE A 65 -12.48 -17.36 17.67
CA PHE A 65 -12.09 -18.60 18.33
C PHE A 65 -12.88 -18.83 19.63
N ALA A 66 -13.03 -17.81 20.47
CA ALA A 66 -13.79 -17.91 21.72
C ALA A 66 -15.28 -18.22 21.45
N ALA A 67 -15.89 -17.56 20.47
CA ALA A 67 -17.27 -17.81 20.07
C ALA A 67 -17.48 -19.24 19.52
N GLY A 68 -16.54 -19.72 18.69
CA GLY A 68 -16.55 -21.08 18.19
C GLY A 68 -16.37 -22.14 19.30
N PHE A 69 -15.49 -21.87 20.27
CA PHE A 69 -15.22 -22.77 21.39
C PHE A 69 -16.38 -22.85 22.39
N LEU A 70 -17.01 -21.72 22.75
CA LEU A 70 -18.22 -21.72 23.57
C LEU A 70 -19.41 -22.38 22.86
N GLY A 71 -19.52 -22.22 21.53
CA GLY A 71 -20.58 -22.83 20.74
C GLY A 71 -20.43 -24.36 20.59
N SER A 72 -19.20 -24.87 20.55
CA SER A 72 -18.93 -26.31 20.41
C SER A 72 -19.07 -27.10 21.71
N THR A 73 -18.82 -26.48 22.86
CA THR A 73 -18.97 -27.13 24.18
C THR A 73 -20.43 -27.34 24.60
N GLY A 74 -21.38 -26.61 24.00
CA GLY A 74 -22.82 -26.72 24.27
C GLY A 74 -23.58 -27.78 23.45
N GLY A 75 -22.91 -28.55 22.59
CA GLY A 75 -23.48 -29.73 21.91
C GLY A 75 -24.53 -29.49 20.81
N ARG A 76 -25.04 -28.28 20.62
CA ARG A 76 -25.94 -27.94 19.49
C ARG A 76 -25.64 -26.54 18.96
N LEU A 77 -25.02 -26.46 17.77
CA LEU A 77 -24.96 -25.21 17.01
C LEU A 77 -26.38 -24.89 16.54
N THR A 78 -27.11 -24.08 17.30
CA THR A 78 -28.42 -23.59 16.87
C THR A 78 -28.25 -22.65 15.66
N ILE A 79 -29.29 -22.49 14.85
CA ILE A 79 -29.29 -21.56 13.70
C ILE A 79 -28.86 -20.15 14.16
N LEU A 80 -29.27 -19.73 15.36
CA LEU A 80 -28.86 -18.46 15.98
C LEU A 80 -27.34 -18.40 16.24
N GLY A 81 -26.73 -19.50 16.69
CA GLY A 81 -25.27 -19.60 16.87
C GLY A 81 -24.51 -19.51 15.55
N ALA A 82 -24.99 -20.18 14.49
CA ALA A 82 -24.39 -20.11 13.16
C ALA A 82 -24.46 -18.69 12.57
N VAL A 83 -25.62 -18.03 12.70
CA VAL A 83 -25.79 -16.62 12.27
C VAL A 83 -24.86 -15.69 13.04
N GLY A 84 -24.72 -15.87 14.36
CA GLY A 84 -23.80 -15.08 15.18
C GLY A 84 -22.33 -15.20 14.74
N VAL A 85 -21.88 -16.42 14.40
CA VAL A 85 -20.53 -16.65 13.88
C VAL A 85 -20.33 -15.96 12.53
N LEU A 86 -21.30 -16.08 11.60
CA LEU A 86 -21.23 -15.44 10.28
C LEU A 86 -21.20 -13.91 10.38
N VAL A 87 -22.04 -13.31 11.22
CA VAL A 87 -22.04 -11.86 11.46
C VAL A 87 -20.70 -11.40 12.05
N SER A 88 -20.16 -12.15 13.01
CA SER A 88 -18.85 -11.86 13.61
C SER A 88 -17.72 -11.94 12.58
N LEU A 89 -17.74 -12.96 11.72
CA LEU A 89 -16.75 -13.12 10.65
C LEU A 89 -16.85 -11.99 9.62
N ALA A 90 -18.08 -11.63 9.21
CA ALA A 90 -18.31 -10.51 8.29
C ALA A 90 -17.83 -9.18 8.88
N ALA A 91 -18.14 -8.91 10.15
CA ALA A 91 -17.66 -7.73 10.86
C ALA A 91 -16.13 -7.69 10.93
N ALA A 92 -15.49 -8.84 11.24
CA ALA A 92 -14.03 -8.96 11.24
C ALA A 92 -13.44 -8.66 9.86
N MET A 93 -13.99 -9.22 8.78
CA MET A 93 -13.52 -8.97 7.41
C MET A 93 -13.62 -7.48 7.02
N VAL A 94 -14.72 -6.82 7.37
CA VAL A 94 -14.90 -5.37 7.13
C VAL A 94 -13.86 -4.55 7.89
N LEU A 95 -13.58 -4.93 9.13
CA LEU A 95 -12.63 -4.24 10.00
C LEU A 95 -11.20 -4.40 9.49
N VAL A 96 -10.80 -5.62 9.13
CA VAL A 96 -9.51 -5.91 8.49
C VAL A 96 -9.34 -5.09 7.20
N SER A 97 -10.36 -5.07 6.34
CA SER A 97 -10.35 -4.30 5.08
C SER A 97 -10.18 -2.80 5.33
N ARG A 98 -10.86 -2.26 6.34
CA ARG A 98 -10.73 -0.84 6.72
C ARG A 98 -9.32 -0.52 7.20
N THR A 99 -8.72 -1.39 8.01
CA THR A 99 -7.40 -1.12 8.55
C THR A 99 -6.31 -1.22 7.49
N ILE A 100 -6.43 -2.20 6.58
CA ILE A 100 -5.57 -2.30 5.39
C ILE A 100 -5.65 -1.01 4.57
N ARG A 101 -6.85 -0.53 4.22
CA ARG A 101 -7.02 0.72 3.47
C ARG A 101 -6.47 1.94 4.20
N SER A 102 -6.59 1.97 5.53
CA SER A 102 -6.03 3.06 6.32
C SER A 102 -4.50 3.05 6.32
N PHE A 103 -3.89 1.87 6.35
CA PHE A 103 -2.45 1.69 6.24
C PHE A 103 -1.94 2.11 4.85
N GLU A 104 -2.61 1.67 3.79
CA GLU A 104 -2.27 2.02 2.41
C GLU A 104 -2.23 3.51 2.18
N ARG A 105 -3.29 4.23 2.58
CA ARG A 105 -3.37 5.68 2.41
C ARG A 105 -2.22 6.37 3.14
N ALA A 106 -1.97 5.98 4.38
CA ALA A 106 -0.86 6.55 5.16
C ALA A 106 0.49 6.27 4.49
N LEU A 107 0.72 5.04 4.03
CA LEU A 107 1.95 4.68 3.32
C LEU A 107 2.13 5.47 2.03
N LEU A 108 1.10 5.54 1.18
CA LEU A 108 1.15 6.30 -0.08
C LEU A 108 1.38 7.79 0.19
N SER A 109 0.73 8.36 1.22
CA SER A 109 0.95 9.74 1.63
C SER A 109 2.36 10.00 2.16
N GLU A 110 2.96 9.07 2.90
CA GLU A 110 4.36 9.17 3.34
C GLU A 110 5.30 9.13 2.11
N LEU A 111 5.09 8.14 1.23
CA LEU A 111 5.91 7.94 0.04
C LEU A 111 5.87 9.13 -0.91
N GLN A 112 4.70 9.74 -1.08
CA GLN A 112 4.54 10.94 -1.89
C GLN A 112 5.40 12.11 -1.38
N GLN A 113 5.66 12.15 -0.07
CA GLN A 113 6.51 13.14 0.58
C GLN A 113 7.98 12.72 0.65
N GLY A 114 8.34 11.62 0.00
CA GLY A 114 9.72 11.16 -0.08
C GLY A 114 10.25 10.51 1.19
N TYR A 115 9.37 10.00 2.07
CA TYR A 115 9.78 9.19 3.20
C TYR A 115 8.85 8.01 3.47
N THR A 116 9.24 7.12 4.38
CA THR A 116 8.36 6.08 4.94
C THR A 116 8.73 5.81 6.39
N THR A 117 7.73 5.50 7.22
CA THR A 117 7.96 5.03 8.59
C THR A 117 8.05 3.50 8.71
N THR A 118 7.80 2.79 7.61
CA THR A 118 7.75 1.32 7.57
C THR A 118 8.52 0.74 6.38
N ARG A 119 9.13 -0.43 6.59
CA ARG A 119 9.74 -1.24 5.52
C ARG A 119 8.86 -2.45 5.22
N ALA A 120 7.56 -2.22 5.06
CA ALA A 120 6.60 -3.30 4.86
C ALA A 120 6.99 -4.14 3.62
N ARG A 121 6.81 -5.45 3.70
CA ARG A 121 7.14 -6.41 2.63
C ARG A 121 5.87 -6.95 1.96
N GLY A 122 5.73 -6.79 0.64
CA GLY A 122 4.65 -7.34 -0.17
C GLY A 122 3.65 -6.31 -0.70
N THR A 123 2.73 -6.72 -1.56
CA THR A 123 1.63 -5.89 -2.09
C THR A 123 0.27 -6.46 -1.71
N TRP A 124 0.21 -7.51 -0.90
CA TRP A 124 -1.05 -8.18 -0.53
C TRP A 124 -2.03 -7.26 0.20
N TRP A 125 -1.55 -6.19 0.85
CA TRP A 125 -2.44 -5.15 1.38
C TRP A 125 -3.11 -4.36 0.25
N LEU A 126 -2.42 -4.07 -0.86
CA LEU A 126 -2.88 -3.38 -2.09
C LEU A 126 -3.89 -4.17 -2.93
N SER A 127 -4.73 -5.00 -2.29
CA SER A 127 -5.58 -6.03 -2.93
C SER A 127 -6.70 -5.50 -3.82
N SER A 128 -6.87 -4.18 -3.93
CA SER A 128 -7.85 -3.58 -4.84
C SER A 128 -7.25 -2.37 -5.53
N SER A 129 -6.57 -2.60 -6.67
CA SER A 129 -6.43 -1.53 -7.66
C SER A 129 -7.85 -1.11 -8.03
N PRO A 130 -8.21 0.18 -7.92
CA PRO A 130 -9.52 0.68 -8.35
C PRO A 130 -9.89 0.19 -9.75
N HIS A 131 -8.90 -0.01 -10.63
CA HIS A 131 -9.08 -0.24 -12.07
C HIS A 131 -8.22 -1.39 -12.64
N GLY A 132 -7.91 -2.46 -11.88
CA GLY A 132 -7.16 -3.60 -12.45
C GLY A 132 -6.88 -4.79 -11.53
N VAL A 133 -6.35 -5.87 -12.12
CA VAL A 133 -5.85 -7.05 -11.41
C VAL A 133 -4.47 -6.70 -10.84
N VAL A 134 -4.37 -6.61 -9.52
CA VAL A 134 -3.08 -6.49 -8.82
C VAL A 134 -2.31 -7.78 -9.06
N LYS A 135 -1.01 -7.71 -9.36
CA LYS A 135 -0.20 -8.94 -9.42
C LYS A 135 -0.32 -9.69 -8.08
N ASP A 136 -0.82 -10.92 -8.12
CA ASP A 136 -0.72 -11.84 -6.99
C ASP A 136 0.76 -12.10 -6.69
N GLY A 137 1.21 -11.74 -5.48
CA GLY A 137 2.55 -12.08 -5.01
C GLY A 137 3.19 -11.08 -4.06
N PHE A 138 4.34 -11.49 -3.53
CA PHE A 138 5.23 -10.61 -2.76
C PHE A 138 6.01 -9.70 -3.73
N THR A 139 5.49 -8.51 -4.01
CA THR A 139 6.30 -7.50 -4.70
C THR A 139 7.49 -7.08 -3.85
N ARG A 140 8.64 -6.97 -4.51
CA ARG A 140 9.88 -6.50 -3.90
C ARG A 140 9.87 -4.98 -3.86
N TRP A 141 9.70 -4.45 -2.65
CA TRP A 141 9.88 -3.03 -2.40
C TRP A 141 11.36 -2.70 -2.26
N ASP A 142 11.76 -1.60 -2.86
CA ASP A 142 13.08 -1.02 -2.77
C ASP A 142 12.95 0.41 -2.25
N PHE A 143 13.33 0.60 -1.00
CA PHE A 143 13.23 1.89 -0.32
C PHE A 143 14.55 2.68 -0.38
N ARG A 144 15.54 2.26 -1.19
CA ARG A 144 16.82 2.96 -1.27
C ARG A 144 16.68 4.40 -1.74
N GLY A 145 15.68 4.71 -2.57
CA GLY A 145 15.42 6.07 -3.03
C GLY A 145 14.69 6.98 -2.04
N THR A 146 14.29 6.51 -0.84
CA THR A 146 13.43 7.28 0.07
C THR A 146 14.00 7.36 1.49
N TRP A 147 13.65 8.42 2.23
CA TRP A 147 14.00 8.51 3.64
C TRP A 147 13.24 7.46 4.45
N VAL A 148 13.93 6.69 5.28
CA VAL A 148 13.27 5.81 6.26
C VAL A 148 13.33 6.47 7.61
N LEU A 149 12.17 6.81 8.17
CA LEU A 149 12.05 7.42 9.48
C LEU A 149 11.54 6.41 10.50
N SER A 150 11.85 6.63 11.77
CA SER A 150 11.16 5.97 12.87
C SER A 150 9.77 6.59 13.07
N ALA A 151 8.92 5.92 13.86
CA ALA A 151 7.62 6.50 14.24
C ALA A 151 7.74 7.81 15.06
N LYS A 152 8.94 8.15 15.55
CA LYS A 152 9.24 9.40 16.26
C LYS A 152 9.86 10.48 15.35
N GLY A 153 9.94 10.25 14.04
CA GLY A 153 10.54 11.18 13.07
C GLY A 153 12.07 11.14 13.00
N VAL A 154 12.74 10.30 13.78
CA VAL A 154 14.20 10.12 13.70
C VAL A 154 14.58 9.40 12.41
N VAL A 155 15.60 9.89 11.69
CA VAL A 155 16.15 9.23 10.49
C VAL A 155 16.76 7.88 10.86
N VAL A 156 16.29 6.83 10.18
CA VAL A 156 16.84 5.47 10.25
C VAL A 156 17.69 5.18 9.02
N THR A 157 17.31 5.69 7.85
CA THR A 157 18.05 5.49 6.60
C THR A 157 17.90 6.70 5.69
N VAL A 158 19.01 7.09 5.07
CA VAL A 158 19.09 8.17 4.09
C VAL A 158 18.88 7.62 2.67
N PRO A 159 18.32 8.40 1.74
CA PRO A 159 18.16 7.97 0.36
C PRO A 159 19.51 7.88 -0.36
N GLU A 160 19.68 6.85 -1.18
CA GLU A 160 20.79 6.66 -2.09
C GLU A 160 20.56 7.44 -3.39
N ALA A 161 21.58 8.16 -3.85
CA ALA A 161 21.52 8.86 -5.13
C ALA A 161 21.27 7.88 -6.29
N GLY A 162 20.53 8.33 -7.30
CA GLY A 162 20.23 7.54 -8.50
C GLY A 162 19.14 6.48 -8.34
N HIS A 163 18.56 6.31 -7.15
CA HIS A 163 17.44 5.42 -6.93
C HIS A 163 16.11 6.18 -6.89
N GLU A 164 15.16 5.77 -7.73
CA GLU A 164 13.82 6.35 -7.72
C GLU A 164 13.04 5.86 -6.48
N PRO A 165 12.43 6.75 -5.70
CA PRO A 165 11.65 6.36 -4.54
C PRO A 165 10.41 5.57 -4.95
N PRO A 166 9.96 4.62 -4.12
CA PRO A 166 8.65 4.00 -4.31
C PRO A 166 7.53 5.03 -4.17
N GLY A 167 6.43 4.87 -4.91
CA GLY A 167 5.26 5.74 -4.86
C GLY A 167 4.48 5.78 -6.18
N LEU A 168 3.55 6.73 -6.31
CA LEU A 168 2.69 6.85 -7.49
C LEU A 168 3.35 7.71 -8.57
N TYR A 169 3.40 7.22 -9.80
CA TYR A 169 3.98 7.92 -10.94
C TYR A 169 3.07 7.77 -12.16
N PRO A 170 3.20 8.60 -13.21
CA PRO A 170 2.50 8.37 -14.47
C PRO A 170 2.66 6.92 -14.93
N SER A 171 1.54 6.29 -15.29
CA SER A 171 1.54 4.87 -15.67
C SER A 171 2.13 4.71 -17.07
N PRO A 172 3.11 3.80 -17.27
CA PRO A 172 3.59 3.47 -18.60
C PRO A 172 2.58 2.64 -19.41
N ARG A 173 1.48 2.20 -18.79
CA ARG A 173 0.48 1.28 -19.38
C ARG A 173 -0.90 1.92 -19.58
N ALA A 174 -1.18 3.04 -18.92
CA ALA A 174 -2.47 3.71 -18.97
C ALA A 174 -2.30 5.23 -18.90
N MET A 175 -2.52 5.92 -20.03
CA MET A 175 -2.48 7.39 -20.06
C MET A 175 -3.54 7.98 -19.12
N GLY A 176 -3.19 9.08 -18.42
CA GLY A 176 -4.08 9.75 -17.47
C GLY A 176 -4.24 9.03 -16.12
N MET A 177 -3.45 7.99 -15.87
CA MET A 177 -3.44 7.25 -14.61
C MET A 177 -2.06 7.34 -13.96
N LEU A 178 -2.04 7.40 -12.64
CA LEU A 178 -0.86 7.10 -11.85
C LEU A 178 -0.82 5.60 -11.56
N GLU A 179 0.35 4.98 -11.61
CA GLU A 179 0.61 3.59 -11.22
C GLU A 179 1.65 3.55 -10.09
N LEU A 180 1.49 2.59 -9.19
CA LEU A 180 2.43 2.42 -8.07
C LEU A 180 3.69 1.70 -8.54
N TRP A 181 4.82 2.40 -8.40
CA TRP A 181 6.19 1.92 -8.54
C TRP A 181 6.76 1.54 -7.17
N THR A 182 7.42 0.38 -7.07
CA THR A 182 7.94 -0.11 -5.79
C THR A 182 9.41 0.21 -5.55
N GLY A 183 10.03 1.03 -6.40
CA GLY A 183 11.48 1.19 -6.47
C GLY A 183 12.16 0.19 -7.41
N ARG A 184 11.43 -0.85 -7.87
CA ARG A 184 11.94 -1.89 -8.78
C ARG A 184 10.97 -2.30 -9.88
N GLU A 185 9.68 -2.37 -9.57
CA GLU A 185 8.68 -2.80 -10.54
C GLU A 185 7.37 -2.04 -10.39
N TRP A 186 6.62 -2.01 -11.50
CA TRP A 186 5.27 -1.49 -11.56
C TRP A 186 4.26 -2.55 -11.14
N THR A 187 3.44 -2.22 -10.14
CA THR A 187 2.52 -3.16 -9.48
C THR A 187 1.23 -3.42 -10.26
N GLY A 188 0.84 -2.54 -11.19
CA GLY A 188 -0.51 -2.54 -11.77
C GLY A 188 -1.58 -1.86 -10.90
N TYR A 189 -1.24 -1.41 -9.69
CA TYR A 189 -2.12 -0.60 -8.86
C TYR A 189 -2.21 0.81 -9.45
N ARG A 190 -3.39 1.21 -9.91
CA ARG A 190 -3.59 2.47 -10.63
C ARG A 190 -4.67 3.35 -10.00
N VAL A 191 -4.41 4.65 -9.98
CA VAL A 191 -5.37 5.67 -9.56
C VAL A 191 -5.47 6.76 -10.64
N PRO A 192 -6.61 7.43 -10.78
CA PRO A 192 -6.73 8.57 -11.69
C PRO A 192 -5.69 9.64 -11.35
N ASP A 193 -5.11 10.26 -12.39
CA ASP A 193 -4.33 11.47 -12.22
C ASP A 193 -5.29 12.64 -12.06
N HIS A 194 -5.42 13.19 -10.85
CA HIS A 194 -6.42 14.23 -10.52
C HIS A 194 -5.92 15.66 -10.81
N HIS A 195 -5.07 15.82 -11.83
CA HIS A 195 -4.52 17.12 -12.27
C HIS A 195 -5.25 17.71 -13.47
#